data_AF-R7LJS0-F1
#
_entry.id   AF-R7LJS0-F1
#
_cell.length_a   1.000
_cell.length_b   1.000
_cell.length_c   1.000
_cell.angle_alpha   90.00
_cell.angle_beta   90.00
_cell.angle_gamma   90.00
#
_symmetry.space_group_name_H-M   'P 1'
#
loop_
_entity.id
_entity.type
_entity.pdbx_description
1 polymer ?
#
loop_
_entity_poly.entity_id
_entity_poly.type
_entity_poly.pdbx_seq_one_letter_code
_entity_poly.pdbx_strand_id
1 'polypeptide(L)'
;MNTFLIRAIGAVALVGMLSGCEDDEEKYRSEPPLVADMVVTSLKDGSSNIHVGDKFTVTLVQKKKGRLLNASKYSWSSTPSGLAHKNALQSVIYDQESQNPVDTLTADAVGDYRINFSGKYNASGNTQFWSNKYGVSFTENFGDGNGKATYTTGGILYFTVQAYKNIKVLP
;
A
#
# COMPACT_ATOMS: atom_id res chain seq x y z
N MET A 1 69.61 25.52 -43.14
CA MET A 1 68.64 26.59 -43.47
C MET A 1 67.49 25.95 -44.25
N ASN A 2 66.37 25.71 -43.59
CA ASN A 2 65.01 25.68 -44.15
C ASN A 2 63.99 25.30 -43.05
N THR A 3 63.36 26.35 -42.52
CA THR A 3 61.90 26.54 -42.35
C THR A 3 61.12 25.62 -41.41
N PHE A 4 60.66 26.27 -40.33
CA PHE A 4 59.51 25.96 -39.46
C PHE A 4 58.26 25.44 -40.19
N LEU A 5 57.50 24.57 -39.52
CA LEU A 5 56.04 24.71 -39.40
C LEU A 5 55.48 23.82 -38.28
N ILE A 6 55.04 24.47 -37.20
CA ILE A 6 54.21 23.96 -36.12
C ILE A 6 52.81 23.66 -36.68
N ARG A 7 52.25 22.48 -36.40
CA ARG A 7 50.79 22.28 -36.28
C ARG A 7 50.47 21.25 -35.21
N ALA A 8 50.22 21.74 -34.00
CA ALA A 8 49.40 21.06 -33.02
C ALA A 8 47.94 21.09 -33.50
N ILE A 9 47.30 19.92 -33.62
CA ILE A 9 45.84 19.80 -33.61
C ILE A 9 45.53 18.66 -32.64
N GLY A 10 45.24 19.05 -31.41
CA GLY A 10 44.66 18.16 -30.40
C GLY A 10 43.23 17.82 -30.80
N ALA A 11 42.95 16.53 -30.96
CA ALA A 11 41.59 16.03 -30.98
C ALA A 11 41.23 15.58 -29.55
N VAL A 12 40.75 16.53 -28.74
CA VAL A 12 40.01 16.19 -27.53
C VAL A 12 38.68 15.63 -28.01
N ALA A 13 38.58 14.31 -28.11
CA ALA A 13 37.30 13.64 -28.26
C ALA A 13 36.52 13.88 -26.97
N LEU A 14 35.62 14.87 -27.01
CA LEU A 14 34.65 15.14 -25.98
C LEU A 14 33.71 13.93 -25.92
N VAL A 15 34.06 12.94 -25.09
CA VAL A 15 33.13 11.88 -24.69
C VAL A 15 32.06 12.59 -23.86
N GLY A 16 31.00 13.03 -24.54
CA GLY A 16 29.77 13.47 -23.90
C GLY A 16 29.22 12.29 -23.11
N MET A 17 29.62 12.19 -21.86
CA MET A 17 28.91 11.37 -20.88
C MET A 17 27.51 11.98 -20.80
N LEU A 18 26.56 11.34 -21.48
CA LEU A 18 25.16 11.47 -21.14
C LEU A 18 25.03 10.88 -19.73
N SER A 19 25.26 11.70 -18.70
CA SER A 19 24.68 11.47 -17.38
C SER A 19 23.17 11.57 -17.57
N GLY A 20 22.56 10.47 -18.00
CA GLY A 20 21.11 10.33 -18.03
C GLY A 20 20.60 10.64 -16.63
N CYS A 21 19.63 11.55 -16.56
CA CYS A 21 18.99 12.05 -15.34
C CYS A 21 18.54 10.91 -14.41
N GLU A 22 19.36 10.51 -13.43
CA GLU A 22 18.89 9.63 -12.35
C GLU A 22 17.84 10.32 -11.46
N ASP A 23 17.79 11.65 -11.46
CA ASP A 23 16.91 12.45 -10.59
C ASP A 23 15.43 12.46 -11.03
N ASP A 24 15.13 12.29 -12.32
CA ASP A 24 13.76 12.41 -12.82
C ASP A 24 12.93 11.14 -12.54
N GLU A 25 13.54 9.94 -12.59
CA GLU A 25 12.80 8.69 -12.42
C GLU A 25 12.25 8.51 -10.99
N GLU A 26 12.98 9.00 -9.98
CA GLU A 26 12.54 8.94 -8.59
C GLU A 26 11.37 9.86 -8.28
N LYS A 27 11.24 10.99 -8.99
CA LYS A 27 10.20 11.97 -8.75
C LYS A 27 8.81 11.44 -9.10
N TYR A 28 8.72 10.69 -10.19
CA TYR A 28 7.46 10.21 -10.76
C TYR A 28 7.08 8.79 -10.34
N ARG A 29 7.77 8.18 -9.37
CA ARG A 29 7.42 6.83 -8.90
C ARG A 29 6.17 6.83 -8.03
N SER A 30 5.20 6.00 -8.40
CA SER A 30 4.05 5.68 -7.56
C SER A 30 4.36 4.48 -6.69
N GLU A 31 3.92 4.52 -5.43
CA GLU A 31 4.10 3.44 -4.47
C GLU A 31 2.79 3.21 -3.70
N PRO A 32 2.35 1.96 -3.48
CA PRO A 32 1.21 1.68 -2.62
C PRO A 32 1.54 2.01 -1.16
N PRO A 33 0.53 2.26 -0.31
CA PRO A 33 0.76 2.27 1.13
C PRO A 33 1.23 0.91 1.60
N LEU A 34 2.14 0.90 2.58
CA LEU A 34 2.57 -0.32 3.26
C LEU A 34 1.83 -0.44 4.58
N VAL A 35 1.28 -1.63 4.82
CA VAL A 35 0.50 -1.95 6.02
C VAL A 35 1.44 -2.49 7.11
N ALA A 36 1.26 -1.98 8.33
CA ALA A 36 1.85 -2.53 9.56
C ALA A 36 1.04 -3.73 10.06
N ASP A 37 -0.25 -3.49 10.28
CA ASP A 37 -1.19 -4.43 10.86
C ASP A 37 -2.65 -3.99 10.55
N MET A 38 -3.59 -4.88 10.83
CA MET A 38 -5.02 -4.60 10.92
C MET A 38 -5.44 -4.67 12.38
N VAL A 39 -5.63 -3.51 12.99
CA VAL A 39 -5.87 -3.36 14.43
C VAL A 39 -7.37 -3.36 14.70
N VAL A 40 -7.76 -4.17 15.68
CA VAL A 40 -9.13 -4.34 16.14
C VAL A 40 -9.28 -3.69 17.50
N THR A 41 -10.31 -2.86 17.67
CA THR A 41 -10.51 -2.09 18.90
C THR A 41 -11.98 -2.05 19.27
N SER A 42 -12.33 -2.62 20.42
CA SER A 42 -13.65 -2.54 21.01
C SER A 42 -14.01 -1.08 21.30
N LEU A 43 -15.21 -0.65 20.88
CA LEU A 43 -15.71 0.69 21.21
C LEU A 43 -16.27 0.78 22.64
N LYS A 44 -16.37 -0.35 23.34
CA LYS A 44 -16.85 -0.42 24.73
C LYS A 44 -15.76 -0.05 25.73
N ASP A 45 -14.56 -0.60 25.54
CA ASP A 45 -13.46 -0.51 26.51
C ASP A 45 -12.07 -0.25 25.89
N GLY A 46 -11.97 -0.14 24.56
CA GLY A 46 -10.70 0.08 23.85
C GLY A 46 -9.80 -1.16 23.77
N SER A 47 -10.25 -2.33 24.25
CA SER A 47 -9.48 -3.57 24.19
C SER A 47 -9.53 -4.24 22.81
N SER A 48 -8.72 -5.27 22.61
CA SER A 48 -8.79 -6.14 21.43
C SER A 48 -9.74 -7.34 21.61
N ASN A 49 -10.38 -7.47 22.78
CA ASN A 49 -11.30 -8.56 23.06
C ASN A 49 -12.71 -8.16 22.61
N ILE A 50 -13.24 -8.87 21.63
CA ILE A 50 -14.56 -8.60 21.06
C ILE A 50 -15.53 -9.64 21.57
N HIS A 51 -16.62 -9.22 22.20
CA HIS A 51 -17.72 -10.09 22.61
C HIS A 51 -18.90 -9.95 21.66
N VAL A 52 -19.83 -10.90 21.70
CA VAL A 52 -21.08 -10.80 20.95
C VAL A 52 -21.86 -9.54 21.36
N GLY A 53 -22.41 -8.86 20.37
CA GLY A 53 -23.12 -7.60 20.52
C GLY A 53 -22.20 -6.37 20.62
N ASP A 54 -20.88 -6.55 20.77
CA ASP A 54 -19.96 -5.42 20.80
C ASP A 54 -19.89 -4.74 19.42
N LYS A 55 -19.81 -3.41 19.47
CA LYS A 55 -19.36 -2.59 18.34
C LYS A 55 -17.86 -2.39 18.46
N PHE A 56 -17.14 -2.55 17.37
CA PHE A 56 -15.69 -2.40 17.34
C PHE A 56 -15.24 -1.79 16.02
N THR A 57 -14.05 -1.20 16.01
CA THR A 57 -13.42 -0.71 14.79
C THR A 57 -12.34 -1.66 14.33
N VAL A 58 -12.13 -1.68 13.02
CA VAL A 58 -11.01 -2.36 12.38
C VAL A 58 -10.29 -1.32 11.55
N THR A 59 -9.03 -1.07 11.88
CA THR A 59 -8.21 -0.03 11.23
C THR A 59 -7.03 -0.68 10.53
N LEU A 60 -6.90 -0.46 9.22
CA LEU A 60 -5.72 -0.88 8.46
C LEU A 60 -4.60 0.14 8.66
N VAL A 61 -3.68 -0.16 9.57
CA VAL A 61 -2.62 0.76 9.98
C VAL A 61 -1.52 0.77 8.94
N GLN A 62 -1.24 1.93 8.37
CA GLN A 62 -0.17 2.09 7.38
C GLN A 62 1.15 2.40 8.08
N LYS A 63 2.18 1.55 7.93
CA LYS A 63 3.58 1.86 8.35
C LYS A 63 4.25 2.87 7.43
N LYS A 64 3.83 2.92 6.17
CA LYS A 64 4.29 3.89 5.17
C LYS A 64 3.10 4.33 4.34
N LYS A 65 2.92 5.64 4.18
CA LYS A 65 1.92 6.18 3.25
C LYS A 65 2.34 5.90 1.81
N GLY A 66 1.36 5.66 0.95
CA GLY A 66 1.57 5.59 -0.49
C GLY A 66 1.98 6.94 -1.06
N ARG A 67 2.41 6.94 -2.31
CA ARG A 67 2.93 8.12 -2.99
C ARG A 67 2.40 8.20 -4.41
N LEU A 68 2.01 9.41 -4.82
CA LEU A 68 1.47 9.71 -6.15
C LEU A 68 0.31 8.76 -6.48
N LEU A 69 -0.71 8.78 -5.64
CA LEU A 69 -1.91 7.96 -5.77
C LEU A 69 -3.16 8.85 -5.81
N ASN A 70 -4.05 8.60 -6.76
CA ASN A 70 -5.29 9.36 -6.90
C ASN A 70 -6.50 8.61 -6.33
N ALA A 71 -7.59 8.55 -7.10
CA ALA A 71 -8.82 7.87 -6.74
C ALA A 71 -8.52 6.45 -6.25
N SER A 72 -8.89 6.21 -5.01
CA SER A 72 -8.71 4.93 -4.34
C SER A 72 -10.05 4.41 -3.86
N LYS A 73 -10.26 3.09 -3.93
CA LYS A 73 -11.51 2.43 -3.52
C LYS A 73 -11.20 1.35 -2.52
N TYR A 74 -11.95 1.31 -1.42
CA TYR A 74 -11.79 0.34 -0.36
C TYR A 74 -13.04 -0.51 -0.22
N SER A 75 -12.84 -1.80 0.05
CA SER A 75 -13.89 -2.70 0.48
C SER A 75 -13.48 -3.54 1.68
N TRP A 76 -14.43 -3.78 2.58
CA TRP A 76 -14.31 -4.65 3.73
C TRP A 76 -15.30 -5.81 3.64
N SER A 77 -14.90 -6.97 4.17
CA SER A 77 -15.77 -8.15 4.28
C SER A 77 -15.29 -9.08 5.39
N SER A 78 -16.11 -10.04 5.80
CA SER A 78 -15.74 -11.07 6.77
C SER A 78 -16.02 -12.48 6.25
N THR A 79 -15.31 -13.47 6.79
CA THR A 79 -15.60 -14.90 6.57
C THR A 79 -15.46 -15.68 7.88
N PRO A 80 -16.46 -16.48 8.30
CA PRO A 80 -17.80 -16.57 7.72
C PRO A 80 -18.57 -15.24 7.83
N SER A 81 -19.76 -15.19 7.25
CA SER A 81 -20.69 -14.08 7.51
C SER A 81 -21.08 -14.06 8.99
N GLY A 82 -21.40 -12.88 9.54
CA GLY A 82 -21.76 -12.72 10.96
C GLY A 82 -21.14 -11.50 11.63
N LEU A 83 -20.34 -10.74 10.89
CA LEU A 83 -19.95 -9.39 11.26
C LEU A 83 -20.71 -8.39 10.38
N ALA A 84 -21.49 -7.51 11.00
CA ALA A 84 -22.20 -6.45 10.29
C ALA A 84 -21.27 -5.25 10.06
N HIS A 85 -20.99 -4.92 8.80
CA HIS A 85 -20.10 -3.82 8.41
C HIS A 85 -20.88 -2.51 8.21
N LYS A 86 -20.40 -1.40 8.78
CA LYS A 86 -21.06 -0.09 8.65
C LYS A 86 -20.52 0.73 7.47
N ASN A 87 -19.21 0.76 7.28
CA ASN A 87 -18.51 1.56 6.27
C ASN A 87 -17.76 0.65 5.30
N ALA A 88 -18.44 -0.42 4.85
CA ALA A 88 -17.84 -1.49 4.08
C ALA A 88 -17.24 -1.03 2.75
N LEU A 89 -17.73 0.07 2.16
CA LEU A 89 -17.25 0.63 0.90
C LEU A 89 -16.88 2.10 1.09
N GLN A 90 -15.69 2.47 0.62
CA GLN A 90 -15.20 3.85 0.70
C GLN A 90 -14.48 4.22 -0.58
N SER A 91 -14.51 5.51 -0.94
CA SER A 91 -13.74 6.07 -2.05
C SER A 91 -13.14 7.39 -1.61
N VAL A 92 -11.85 7.57 -1.88
CA VAL A 92 -11.07 8.75 -1.43
C VAL A 92 -10.13 9.21 -2.51
N ILE A 93 -9.70 10.47 -2.44
CA ILE A 93 -8.52 10.94 -3.19
C ILE A 93 -7.30 10.75 -2.30
N TYR A 94 -6.52 9.69 -2.54
CA TYR A 94 -5.55 9.22 -1.55
C TYR A 94 -4.49 10.26 -1.17
N ASP A 95 -3.91 10.99 -2.15
CA ASP A 95 -2.92 12.02 -1.86
C ASP A 95 -3.47 13.18 -0.99
N GLN A 96 -4.80 13.36 -0.91
CA GLN A 96 -5.46 14.34 -0.02
C GLN A 96 -5.98 13.70 1.28
N GLU A 97 -6.33 12.41 1.23
CA GLU A 97 -7.04 11.67 2.28
C GLU A 97 -6.31 10.36 2.64
N SER A 98 -5.00 10.44 2.87
CA SER A 98 -4.14 9.26 3.08
C SER A 98 -4.29 8.58 4.45
N GLN A 99 -5.37 8.89 5.19
CA GLN A 99 -5.63 8.34 6.52
C GLN A 99 -5.78 6.81 6.48
N ASN A 100 -5.63 6.17 7.64
CA ASN A 100 -5.78 4.71 7.73
C ASN A 100 -7.22 4.33 7.38
N PRO A 101 -7.46 3.42 6.42
CA PRO A 101 -8.78 2.89 6.16
C PRO A 101 -9.34 2.26 7.43
N VAL A 102 -10.59 2.56 7.74
CA VAL A 102 -11.25 2.08 8.95
C VAL A 102 -12.68 1.63 8.64
N ASP A 103 -13.11 0.55 9.25
CA ASP A 103 -14.51 0.14 9.29
C ASP A 103 -14.99 0.00 10.73
N THR A 104 -16.31 0.10 10.93
CA THR A 104 -16.97 -0.22 12.19
C THR A 104 -17.83 -1.45 11.99
N LEU A 105 -17.61 -2.45 12.82
CA LEU A 105 -18.28 -3.74 12.76
C LEU A 105 -19.09 -3.97 14.04
N THR A 106 -20.11 -4.81 13.94
CA THR A 106 -20.84 -5.39 15.09
C THR A 106 -20.79 -6.91 14.95
N ALA A 107 -20.49 -7.63 16.03
CA ALA A 107 -20.44 -9.09 16.02
C ALA A 107 -21.77 -9.68 16.51
N ASP A 108 -22.44 -10.47 15.67
CA ASP A 108 -23.77 -11.01 16.00
C ASP A 108 -23.72 -12.41 16.63
N ALA A 109 -22.56 -13.09 16.54
CA ALA A 109 -22.37 -14.44 17.07
C ALA A 109 -20.93 -14.71 17.49
N VAL A 110 -20.76 -15.67 18.42
CA VAL A 110 -19.45 -16.18 18.86
C VAL A 110 -18.81 -16.96 17.71
N GLY A 111 -17.50 -16.83 17.55
CA GLY A 111 -16.76 -17.65 16.60
C GLY A 111 -15.44 -17.05 16.16
N ASP A 112 -14.75 -17.80 15.31
CA ASP A 112 -13.54 -17.34 14.64
C ASP A 112 -13.91 -16.71 13.30
N TYR A 113 -13.40 -15.50 13.05
CA TYR A 113 -13.68 -14.73 11.84
C TYR A 113 -12.38 -14.28 11.19
N ARG A 114 -12.39 -14.21 9.86
CA ARG A 114 -11.37 -13.53 9.06
C ARG A 114 -11.96 -12.24 8.50
N ILE A 115 -11.45 -11.10 8.95
CA ILE A 115 -11.75 -9.79 8.36
C ILE A 115 -10.83 -9.60 7.16
N ASN A 116 -11.39 -9.18 6.03
CA ASN A 116 -10.68 -8.94 4.79
C ASN A 116 -10.84 -7.47 4.38
N PHE A 117 -9.75 -6.89 3.92
CA PHE A 117 -9.69 -5.59 3.27
C PHE A 117 -9.22 -5.75 1.83
N SER A 118 -9.80 -4.98 0.92
CA SER A 118 -9.29 -4.81 -0.44
C SER A 118 -9.29 -3.34 -0.81
N GLY A 119 -8.10 -2.80 -1.07
CA GLY A 119 -7.91 -1.45 -1.55
C GLY A 119 -7.37 -1.44 -2.97
N LYS A 120 -8.01 -0.71 -3.87
CA LYS A 120 -7.46 -0.37 -5.19
C LYS A 120 -6.96 1.07 -5.16
N TYR A 121 -5.70 1.28 -5.51
CA TYR A 121 -5.03 2.57 -5.51
C TYR A 121 -4.56 2.90 -6.91
N ASN A 122 -5.22 3.84 -7.58
CA ASN A 122 -4.80 4.25 -8.92
C ASN A 122 -3.52 5.08 -8.84
N ALA A 123 -2.55 4.75 -9.68
CA ALA A 123 -1.27 5.43 -9.76
C ALA A 123 -1.42 6.74 -10.54
N SER A 124 -0.73 7.78 -10.09
CA SER A 124 -0.55 9.06 -10.79
C SER A 124 0.84 9.19 -11.42
N GLY A 125 1.63 8.11 -11.40
CA GLY A 125 3.01 8.03 -11.86
C GLY A 125 3.40 6.61 -12.24
N ASN A 126 4.70 6.35 -12.37
CA ASN A 126 5.22 5.05 -12.83
C ASN A 126 5.25 4.02 -11.69
N THR A 127 4.64 2.84 -11.90
CA THR A 127 4.63 1.71 -10.96
C THR A 127 5.76 0.70 -11.19
N GLN A 128 6.48 0.78 -12.31
CA GLN A 128 7.53 -0.18 -12.66
C GLN A 128 8.65 -0.25 -11.63
N PHE A 129 8.96 0.87 -10.95
CA PHE A 129 9.93 0.86 -9.86
C PHE A 129 9.55 -0.13 -8.76
N TRP A 130 8.26 -0.16 -8.37
CA TRP A 130 7.75 -1.13 -7.41
C TRP A 130 7.86 -2.56 -7.97
N SER A 131 7.38 -2.79 -9.19
CA SER A 131 7.41 -4.12 -9.80
C SER A 131 8.83 -4.67 -9.99
N ASN A 132 9.81 -3.81 -10.29
CA ASN A 132 11.22 -4.20 -10.42
C ASN A 132 11.82 -4.58 -9.06
N LYS A 133 11.41 -3.89 -7.98
CA LYS A 133 11.92 -4.14 -6.63
C LYS A 133 11.29 -5.34 -5.94
N TYR A 134 9.97 -5.49 -6.07
CA TYR A 134 9.19 -6.46 -5.28
C TYR A 134 8.45 -7.50 -6.14
N GLY A 135 8.54 -7.42 -7.46
CA GLY A 135 7.73 -8.21 -8.39
C GLY A 135 6.31 -7.69 -8.55
N VAL A 136 5.51 -8.39 -9.35
CA VAL A 136 4.08 -8.07 -9.59
C VAL A 136 3.17 -8.45 -8.41
N SER A 137 3.69 -9.26 -7.48
CA SER A 137 3.01 -9.70 -6.27
C SER A 137 4.02 -9.78 -5.13
N PHE A 138 3.70 -9.15 -4.01
CA PHE A 138 4.51 -9.12 -2.80
C PHE A 138 3.62 -9.32 -1.58
N THR A 139 4.07 -10.07 -0.58
CA THR A 139 3.30 -10.34 0.63
C THR A 139 4.15 -10.11 1.87
N GLU A 140 3.57 -9.46 2.87
CA GLU A 140 4.14 -9.31 4.21
C GLU A 140 3.17 -9.84 5.25
N ASN A 141 3.65 -10.70 6.14
CA ASN A 141 2.88 -11.15 7.30
C ASN A 141 2.85 -10.06 8.38
N PHE A 142 1.75 -9.98 9.11
CA PHE A 142 1.69 -9.16 10.31
C PHE A 142 2.52 -9.80 11.43
N GLY A 143 3.04 -8.97 12.33
CA GLY A 143 4.01 -9.41 13.35
C GLY A 143 3.47 -10.45 14.33
N ASP A 144 2.15 -10.50 14.53
CA ASP A 144 1.49 -11.46 15.41
C ASP A 144 1.12 -12.79 14.71
N GLY A 145 1.41 -12.92 13.41
CA GLY A 145 1.13 -14.13 12.63
C GLY A 145 -0.35 -14.37 12.29
N ASN A 146 -1.27 -13.50 12.73
CA ASN A 146 -2.72 -13.69 12.53
C ASN A 146 -3.26 -13.01 11.28
N GLY A 147 -2.38 -12.52 10.41
CA GLY A 147 -2.78 -11.79 9.23
C GLY A 147 -1.62 -11.49 8.31
N LYS A 148 -1.94 -10.93 7.15
CA LYS A 148 -0.95 -10.49 6.16
C LYS A 148 -1.55 -9.44 5.24
N ALA A 149 -0.67 -8.74 4.54
CA ALA A 149 -1.01 -7.88 3.41
C ALA A 149 -0.32 -8.40 2.15
N THR A 150 -1.06 -8.46 1.05
CA THR A 150 -0.59 -8.78 -0.29
C THR A 150 -0.79 -7.59 -1.20
N TYR A 151 0.26 -7.22 -1.91
CA TYR A 151 0.33 -6.09 -2.81
C TYR A 151 0.49 -6.63 -4.23
N THR A 152 -0.36 -6.19 -5.14
CA THR A 152 -0.24 -6.53 -6.57
C THR A 152 -0.25 -5.30 -7.44
N THR A 153 0.51 -5.35 -8.54
CA THR A 153 0.53 -4.29 -9.55
C THR A 153 -0.40 -4.64 -10.71
N GLY A 154 -1.34 -3.76 -11.02
CA GLY A 154 -2.21 -3.85 -12.20
C GLY A 154 -1.56 -3.27 -13.45
N GLY A 155 -0.30 -3.63 -13.71
CA GLY A 155 0.54 -2.93 -14.69
C GLY A 155 0.91 -1.52 -14.24
N ILE A 156 0.94 -0.57 -15.18
CA ILE A 156 1.34 0.83 -14.92
C ILE A 156 0.26 1.70 -14.26
N LEU A 157 -0.95 1.15 -14.03
CA LEU A 157 -2.13 1.97 -13.75
C LEU A 157 -2.54 2.02 -12.29
N TYR A 158 -2.30 0.96 -11.52
CA TYR A 158 -2.77 0.87 -10.14
C TYR A 158 -2.06 -0.21 -9.33
N PHE A 159 -2.23 -0.12 -8.02
CA PHE A 159 -1.92 -1.16 -7.06
C PHE A 159 -3.20 -1.72 -6.45
N THR A 160 -3.19 -3.00 -6.10
CA THR A 160 -4.18 -3.58 -5.20
C THR A 160 -3.49 -3.98 -3.90
N VAL A 161 -4.06 -3.60 -2.76
CA VAL A 161 -3.63 -4.05 -1.44
C VAL A 161 -4.76 -4.88 -0.85
N GLN A 162 -4.52 -6.18 -0.68
CA GLN A 162 -5.42 -7.10 -0.01
C GLN A 162 -4.84 -7.46 1.33
N ALA A 163 -5.59 -7.27 2.41
CA ALA A 163 -5.14 -7.63 3.74
C ALA A 163 -6.20 -8.47 4.45
N TYR A 164 -5.77 -9.33 5.36
CA TYR A 164 -6.70 -9.99 6.27
C TYR A 164 -6.15 -10.09 7.69
N LYS A 165 -7.06 -10.23 8.65
CA LYS A 165 -6.78 -10.53 10.04
C LYS A 165 -7.77 -11.56 10.56
N ASN A 166 -7.27 -12.60 11.22
CA ASN A 166 -8.08 -13.53 11.96
C ASN A 166 -8.36 -12.97 13.36
N ILE A 167 -9.60 -13.06 13.80
CA ILE A 167 -10.07 -12.62 15.11
C ILE A 167 -10.96 -13.70 15.72
N LYS A 168 -11.14 -13.62 17.03
CA LYS A 168 -12.09 -14.44 17.78
C LYS A 168 -13.10 -13.55 18.48
N VAL A 169 -14.38 -13.82 18.26
CA VAL A 169 -15.48 -13.22 19.01
C VAL A 169 -15.81 -14.13 20.18
N LEU A 170 -15.86 -13.56 21.37
CA LEU A 170 -16.09 -14.22 22.65
C LEU A 170 -17.57 -14.16 23.06
N PRO A 171 -18.03 -15.07 23.94
CA PRO A 171 -19.39 -15.05 24.50
C PRO A 171 -19.73 -13.77 25.27
#